data_AF-A0A8C4VZN2-F1
#
_entry.id   AF-A0A8C4VZN2-F1
#
_cell.length_a   1.000
_cell.length_b   1.000
_cell.length_c   1.000
_cell.angle_alpha   90.00
_cell.angle_beta   90.00
_cell.angle_gamma   90.00
#
_symmetry.space_group_name_H-M   'P 1'
#
loop_
_entity.id
_entity.type
_entity.pdbx_description
1 polymer ?
#
loop_
_entity_poly.entity_id
_entity_poly.type
_entity_poly.pdbx_seq_one_letter_code
_entity_poly.pdbx_strand_id
1 'polypeptide(L)'
;MAPKGKVGTKGKKQIFEDNKETLKFYLRIILGANAIYAVVNLVIFYATASSWTWVAFVFSMVIYGASYRSMNSMAKASFTDDGNLADGGIDLNMEQGMAEHLKDVILLTAIVQVLSCFSVYVWYFWLLAPGRALYLLWVNILGPWLTADSSAATQEPNEKKQRRQERRQMKRF
;
A
#
# COMPACT_ATOMS: atom_id res chain seq x y z
N MET A 1 21.59 -18.18 -6.10
CA MET A 1 20.70 -17.01 -6.06
C MET A 1 21.51 -15.82 -5.56
N ALA A 2 21.72 -14.79 -6.38
CA ALA A 2 22.51 -13.63 -5.98
C ALA A 2 21.81 -12.88 -4.82
N PRO A 3 22.54 -12.37 -3.81
CA PRO A 3 21.93 -11.59 -2.75
C PRO A 3 21.33 -10.32 -3.37
N LYS A 4 20.02 -10.11 -3.16
CA LYS A 4 19.30 -8.87 -3.51
C LYS A 4 20.16 -7.69 -3.05
N GLY A 5 20.66 -6.91 -4.02
CA GLY A 5 21.46 -5.73 -3.76
C GLY A 5 20.72 -4.81 -2.80
N LYS A 6 21.45 -4.25 -1.83
CA LYS A 6 20.90 -3.22 -0.94
C LYS A 6 20.33 -2.11 -1.82
N VAL A 7 19.01 -1.92 -1.74
CA VAL A 7 18.31 -0.80 -2.38
C VAL A 7 19.05 0.47 -1.97
N GLY A 8 19.52 1.23 -2.95
CA GLY A 8 20.31 2.43 -2.70
C GLY A 8 19.53 3.39 -1.79
N THR A 9 20.11 3.80 -0.67
CA THR A 9 19.49 4.78 0.23
C THR A 9 19.42 6.13 -0.48
N LYS A 10 18.24 6.47 -1.02
CA LYS A 10 17.94 7.82 -1.50
C LYS A 10 18.21 8.84 -0.38
N GLY A 11 18.67 10.04 -0.74
CA GLY A 11 18.95 11.08 0.23
C GLY A 11 17.66 11.54 0.95
N LYS A 12 17.73 11.85 2.24
CA LYS A 12 16.56 12.25 3.06
C LYS A 12 15.73 13.39 2.42
N LYS A 13 16.40 14.38 1.82
CA LYS A 13 15.74 15.50 1.10
C LYS A 13 15.03 15.03 -0.17
N GLN A 14 15.60 14.06 -0.89
CA GLN A 14 14.99 13.49 -2.09
C GLN A 14 13.74 12.68 -1.73
N ILE A 15 13.80 11.85 -0.68
CA ILE A 15 12.65 11.09 -0.18
C ILE A 15 11.50 12.04 0.19
N PHE A 16 11.80 13.16 0.86
CA PHE A 16 10.79 14.14 1.24
C PHE A 16 10.10 14.79 0.04
N GLU A 17 10.86 15.23 -0.97
CA GLU A 17 10.27 15.86 -2.17
C GLU A 17 9.52 14.82 -3.02
N ASP A 18 10.08 13.62 -3.22
CA ASP A 18 9.44 12.49 -3.91
C ASP A 18 8.09 12.13 -3.24
N ASN A 19 8.06 12.05 -1.91
CA ASN A 19 6.85 11.77 -1.13
C ASN A 19 5.79 12.86 -1.32
N LYS A 20 6.20 14.13 -1.32
CA LYS A 20 5.31 15.28 -1.52
C LYS A 20 4.72 15.31 -2.93
N GLU A 21 5.54 15.04 -3.95
CA GLU A 21 5.06 14.91 -5.33
C GLU A 21 4.08 13.74 -5.48
N THR A 22 4.40 12.59 -4.89
CA THR A 22 3.53 11.41 -4.87
C THR A 22 2.17 11.75 -4.25
N LEU A 23 2.16 12.36 -3.06
CA LEU A 23 0.91 12.76 -2.39
C LEU A 23 0.09 13.73 -3.24
N LYS A 24 0.73 14.74 -3.86
CA LYS A 24 0.04 15.69 -4.74
C LYS A 24 -0.55 15.00 -5.97
N PHE A 25 0.18 14.06 -6.57
CA PHE A 25 -0.27 13.29 -7.72
C PHE A 25 -1.54 12.51 -7.40
N TYR A 26 -1.54 11.73 -6.30
CA TYR A 26 -2.73 10.98 -5.89
C TYR A 26 -3.88 11.88 -5.45
N LEU A 27 -3.60 13.02 -4.81
CA LEU A 27 -4.63 14.01 -4.47
C LEU A 27 -5.32 14.55 -5.73
N ARG A 28 -4.56 14.86 -6.79
CA ARG A 28 -5.14 15.29 -8.08
C ARG A 28 -6.01 14.21 -8.70
N ILE A 29 -5.60 12.94 -8.63
CA ILE A 29 -6.42 11.81 -9.10
C ILE A 29 -7.73 11.72 -8.32
N ILE A 30 -7.66 11.79 -6.98
CA ILE A 30 -8.83 11.73 -6.11
C ILE A 30 -9.81 12.88 -6.43
N LEU A 31 -9.29 14.10 -6.56
CA LEU A 31 -10.11 15.26 -6.91
C LEU A 31 -10.72 15.13 -8.31
N GLY A 32 -9.93 14.69 -9.29
CA GLY A 32 -10.40 14.47 -10.66
C GLY A 32 -11.50 13.42 -10.75
N ALA A 33 -11.32 12.27 -10.10
CA ALA A 33 -12.31 11.19 -10.06
C ALA A 33 -13.61 11.64 -9.39
N ASN A 34 -13.53 12.36 -8.26
CA ASN A 34 -14.71 12.90 -7.59
C ASN A 34 -15.41 13.97 -8.42
N ALA A 35 -14.66 14.86 -9.08
CA ALA A 35 -15.23 15.89 -9.93
C ALA A 35 -15.99 15.27 -11.12
N ILE A 36 -15.39 14.30 -11.82
CA ILE A 36 -16.03 13.58 -12.92
C ILE A 36 -17.30 12.87 -12.43
N TYR A 37 -17.20 12.12 -11.33
CA TYR A 37 -18.33 11.37 -10.79
C TYR A 37 -19.49 12.29 -10.39
N ALA A 38 -19.20 13.41 -9.72
CA ALA A 38 -20.18 14.38 -9.30
C ALA A 38 -20.84 15.08 -10.50
N VAL A 39 -20.05 15.50 -11.51
CA VAL A 39 -20.62 16.12 -12.71
C VAL A 39 -21.54 15.15 -13.46
N VAL A 40 -21.11 13.91 -13.66
CA VAL A 40 -21.91 12.94 -14.41
C VAL A 40 -23.17 12.51 -13.63
N ASN A 41 -23.03 12.10 -12.38
CA ASN A 41 -24.16 11.54 -11.62
C ASN A 41 -25.06 12.61 -10.98
N LEU A 42 -24.47 13.69 -10.45
CA LEU A 42 -25.23 14.70 -9.68
C LEU A 42 -25.68 15.89 -10.52
N VAL A 43 -25.05 16.17 -11.68
CA VAL A 43 -25.46 17.28 -12.56
C VAL A 43 -26.20 16.76 -13.79
N ILE A 44 -25.62 15.81 -14.53
CA ILE A 44 -26.24 15.31 -15.78
C ILE A 44 -27.38 14.33 -15.50
N PHE A 45 -27.13 13.33 -14.63
CA PHE A 45 -28.10 12.27 -14.33
C PHE A 45 -28.84 12.46 -13.00
N TYR A 46 -28.93 13.71 -12.49
CA TYR A 46 -29.55 14.01 -11.21
C TYR A 46 -30.95 13.38 -11.03
N ALA A 47 -31.80 13.44 -12.07
CA ALA A 47 -33.16 12.90 -12.03
C ALA A 47 -33.21 11.35 -11.94
N THR A 48 -32.13 10.68 -12.34
CA THR A 48 -31.98 9.21 -12.31
C THR A 48 -31.07 8.77 -11.16
N ALA A 49 -30.53 9.70 -10.38
CA ALA A 49 -29.62 9.41 -9.29
C ALA A 49 -30.34 8.64 -8.18
N SER A 50 -30.12 7.33 -8.15
CA SER A 50 -30.61 6.45 -7.08
C SER A 50 -29.85 6.72 -5.78
N SER A 51 -30.44 6.36 -4.64
CA SER A 51 -29.78 6.39 -3.32
C SER A 51 -28.44 5.66 -3.32
N TRP A 52 -28.28 4.64 -4.18
CA TRP A 52 -27.03 3.92 -4.39
C TRP A 52 -25.86 4.82 -4.82
N THR A 53 -26.10 5.84 -5.65
CA THR A 53 -25.06 6.75 -6.13
C THR A 53 -24.45 7.58 -4.99
N TRP A 54 -25.29 8.01 -4.05
CA TRP A 54 -24.85 8.72 -2.85
C TRP A 54 -24.06 7.82 -1.90
N VAL A 55 -24.53 6.58 -1.68
CA VAL A 55 -23.81 5.60 -0.86
C VAL A 55 -22.44 5.29 -1.47
N ALA A 56 -22.38 5.03 -2.77
CA ALA A 56 -21.17 4.81 -3.53
C ALA A 56 -20.19 6.01 -3.45
N PHE A 57 -20.71 7.23 -3.54
CA PHE A 57 -19.91 8.45 -3.43
C PHE A 57 -19.30 8.64 -2.03
N VAL A 58 -20.11 8.49 -0.98
CA VAL A 58 -19.65 8.58 0.42
C VAL A 58 -18.63 7.49 0.71
N PHE A 59 -18.87 6.27 0.23
CA PHE A 59 -17.96 5.16 0.34
C PHE A 59 -16.59 5.48 -0.29
N SER A 60 -16.57 5.96 -1.54
CA SER A 60 -15.33 6.41 -2.19
C SER A 60 -14.62 7.49 -1.39
N MET A 61 -15.36 8.49 -0.86
CA MET A 61 -14.77 9.54 -0.02
C MET A 61 -14.09 8.97 1.23
N VAL A 62 -14.70 8.00 1.91
CA VAL A 62 -14.10 7.35 3.08
C VAL A 62 -12.83 6.61 2.69
N ILE A 63 -12.84 5.84 1.59
CA ILE A 63 -11.66 5.12 1.11
C ILE A 63 -10.53 6.07 0.73
N TYR A 64 -10.82 7.13 -0.02
CA TYR A 64 -9.82 8.15 -0.35
C TYR A 64 -9.27 8.85 0.88
N GLY A 65 -10.13 9.26 1.80
CA GLY A 65 -9.74 9.95 3.02
C GLY A 65 -8.87 9.07 3.91
N ALA A 66 -9.25 7.81 4.11
CA ALA A 66 -8.49 6.85 4.90
C ALA A 66 -7.13 6.54 4.25
N SER A 67 -7.11 6.25 2.95
CA SER A 67 -5.87 5.89 2.24
C SER A 67 -4.91 7.08 2.13
N TYR A 68 -5.43 8.28 1.83
CA TYR A 68 -4.62 9.49 1.78
C TYR A 68 -4.08 9.86 3.15
N ARG A 69 -4.90 9.78 4.21
CA ARG A 69 -4.45 10.03 5.59
C ARG A 69 -3.36 9.05 6.00
N SER A 70 -3.50 7.78 5.64
CA SER A 70 -2.49 6.75 5.89
C SER A 70 -1.17 7.06 5.16
N MET A 71 -1.22 7.39 3.86
CA MET A 71 -0.04 7.81 3.09
C MET A 71 0.62 9.07 3.66
N ASN A 72 -0.18 10.08 4.03
CA ASN A 72 0.35 11.31 4.61
C ASN A 72 1.01 11.07 5.98
N SER A 73 0.48 10.13 6.76
CA SER A 73 1.10 9.69 8.02
C SER A 73 2.45 9.02 7.79
N MET A 74 2.58 8.18 6.76
CA MET A 74 3.84 7.50 6.43
C MET A 74 4.88 8.47 5.86
N ALA A 75 4.45 9.46 5.09
CA ALA A 75 5.31 10.50 4.52
C ALA A 75 5.68 11.63 5.51
N LYS A 76 5.18 11.59 6.75
CA LYS A 76 5.41 12.67 7.73
C LYS A 76 6.90 12.71 8.11
N ALA A 77 7.59 13.71 7.59
CA ALA A 77 8.97 14.01 7.95
C ALA A 77 9.07 14.57 9.38
N SER A 78 10.18 14.23 10.05
CA SER A 78 10.55 14.81 11.35
C SER A 78 11.68 15.83 11.14
N PHE A 79 11.55 17.00 11.76
CA PHE A 79 12.54 18.07 11.69
C PHE A 79 13.20 18.21 13.06
N THR A 80 14.50 18.50 13.09
CA THR A 80 15.20 18.84 14.33
C THR A 80 14.81 20.25 14.77
N ASP A 81 15.03 20.59 16.05
CA ASP A 81 14.74 21.93 16.60
C ASP A 81 15.46 23.07 15.85
N ASP A 82 16.59 22.76 15.19
CA ASP A 82 17.34 23.69 14.34
C ASP A 82 16.72 23.92 12.93
N GLY A 83 15.57 23.31 12.61
CA GLY A 83 14.91 23.41 11.32
C GLY A 83 15.52 22.55 10.20
N ASN A 84 16.51 21.71 10.52
CA ASN A 84 17.09 20.75 9.59
C ASN A 84 16.23 19.46 9.51
N LEU A 85 16.17 18.85 8.32
CA LEU A 85 15.41 17.61 8.09
C LEU A 85 16.06 16.44 8.85
N ALA A 86 15.48 16.05 9.98
CA ALA A 86 15.96 14.93 10.80
C ALA A 86 15.69 13.59 10.11
N ASP A 87 14.49 13.45 9.57
CA ASP A 87 14.02 12.27 8.85
C ASP A 87 13.03 12.67 7.74
N GLY A 88 13.16 12.05 6.55
CA GLY A 88 12.31 12.33 5.39
C GLY A 88 10.95 11.63 5.43
N GLY A 89 10.69 10.82 6.46
CA GLY A 89 9.56 9.92 6.54
C GLY A 89 9.83 8.60 5.79
N ILE A 90 8.86 7.69 5.82
CA ILE A 90 8.93 6.43 5.09
C ILE A 90 8.82 6.74 3.60
N ASP A 91 9.72 6.19 2.78
CA ASP A 91 9.66 6.31 1.32
C ASP A 91 8.39 5.63 0.81
N LEU A 92 7.45 6.44 0.31
CA LEU A 92 6.20 5.95 -0.27
C LEU A 92 6.44 5.18 -1.57
N ASN A 93 7.61 5.33 -2.20
CA ASN A 93 7.96 4.70 -3.47
C ASN A 93 8.84 3.46 -3.33
N MET A 94 8.91 2.88 -2.12
CA MET A 94 9.63 1.64 -1.89
C MET A 94 8.85 0.44 -2.49
N GLU A 95 9.51 -0.35 -3.36
CA GLU A 95 8.96 -1.49 -4.16
C GLU A 95 8.32 -2.65 -3.36
N GLN A 96 8.22 -2.53 -2.03
CA GLN A 96 7.62 -3.55 -1.16
C GLN A 96 7.02 -2.94 0.12
N GLY A 97 6.55 -1.69 0.04
CA GLY A 97 5.97 -0.96 1.17
C GLY A 97 4.44 -1.00 1.22
N MET A 98 3.87 -0.82 2.41
CA MET A 98 2.42 -0.64 2.60
C MET A 98 1.83 0.52 1.77
N ALA A 99 2.66 1.49 1.40
CA ALA A 99 2.28 2.60 0.54
C ALA A 99 1.84 2.14 -0.86
N GLU A 100 2.42 1.08 -1.43
CA GLU A 100 2.03 0.55 -2.74
C GLU A 100 0.59 0.05 -2.71
N HIS A 101 0.23 -0.72 -1.68
CA HIS A 101 -1.16 -1.18 -1.51
C HIS A 101 -2.15 -0.03 -1.36
N LEU A 102 -1.76 1.07 -0.72
CA LEU A 102 -2.62 2.25 -0.59
C LEU A 102 -2.77 3.01 -1.90
N LYS A 103 -1.70 3.10 -2.69
CA LYS A 103 -1.72 3.65 -4.06
C LYS A 103 -2.67 2.83 -4.94
N ASP A 104 -2.57 1.50 -4.88
CA ASP A 104 -3.43 0.58 -5.64
C ASP A 104 -4.90 0.74 -5.23
N VAL A 105 -5.20 0.85 -3.93
CA VAL A 105 -6.57 1.06 -3.45
C VAL A 105 -7.14 2.39 -3.95
N ILE A 106 -6.36 3.47 -3.94
CA ILE A 106 -6.80 4.78 -4.45
C ILE A 106 -7.04 4.70 -5.95
N LEU A 107 -6.11 4.12 -6.70
CA LEU A 107 -6.21 4.02 -8.16
C LEU A 107 -7.38 3.13 -8.58
N LEU A 108 -7.55 1.98 -7.93
CA LEU A 108 -8.67 1.08 -8.16
C LEU A 108 -10.00 1.78 -7.88
N THR A 109 -10.11 2.48 -6.75
CA THR A 109 -11.34 3.22 -6.40
C THR A 109 -11.63 4.32 -7.40
N ALA A 110 -10.61 5.05 -7.87
CA ALA A 110 -10.76 6.09 -8.90
C ALA A 110 -11.26 5.53 -10.24
N ILE A 111 -10.66 4.42 -10.71
CA ILE A 111 -11.06 3.77 -11.96
C ILE A 111 -12.49 3.22 -11.84
N VAL A 112 -12.80 2.49 -10.76
CA VAL A 112 -14.14 1.94 -10.50
C VAL A 112 -15.17 3.07 -10.45
N GLN A 113 -14.88 4.16 -9.76
CA GLN A 113 -15.79 5.30 -9.63
C GLN A 113 -16.06 5.96 -10.99
N VAL A 114 -15.04 6.27 -11.77
CA VAL A 114 -15.22 6.90 -13.10
C VAL A 114 -15.95 5.97 -14.06
N LEU A 115 -15.56 4.70 -14.14
CA LEU A 115 -16.21 3.72 -15.02
C LEU A 115 -17.64 3.39 -14.57
N SER A 116 -17.94 3.46 -13.26
CA SER A 116 -19.28 3.22 -12.75
C SER A 116 -20.31 4.24 -13.22
N CYS A 117 -19.87 5.40 -13.72
CA CYS A 117 -20.74 6.37 -14.37
C CYS A 117 -21.43 5.81 -15.63
N PHE A 118 -20.81 4.82 -16.29
CA PHE A 118 -21.37 4.15 -17.47
C PHE A 118 -22.13 2.88 -17.09
N SER A 119 -21.68 2.17 -16.04
CA SER A 119 -22.28 0.90 -15.63
C SER A 119 -22.09 0.64 -14.14
N VAL A 120 -23.20 0.49 -13.41
CA VAL A 120 -23.17 0.20 -11.96
C VAL A 120 -22.49 -1.13 -11.63
N TYR A 121 -22.49 -2.09 -12.55
CA TYR A 121 -21.83 -3.39 -12.40
C TYR A 121 -20.31 -3.27 -12.23
N VAL A 122 -19.70 -2.15 -12.60
CA VAL A 122 -18.27 -1.94 -12.41
C VAL A 122 -17.89 -1.93 -10.92
N TRP A 123 -18.83 -1.66 -10.01
CA TRP A 123 -18.59 -1.78 -8.57
C TRP A 123 -18.17 -3.18 -8.12
N TYR A 124 -18.50 -4.23 -8.87
CA TYR A 124 -18.01 -5.59 -8.58
C TYR A 124 -16.48 -5.71 -8.72
N PHE A 125 -15.83 -4.90 -9.56
CA PHE A 125 -14.36 -4.87 -9.63
C PHE A 125 -13.72 -4.36 -8.34
N TRP A 126 -14.47 -3.63 -7.51
CA TRP A 126 -13.97 -3.21 -6.20
C TRP A 126 -13.71 -4.43 -5.27
N LEU A 127 -14.36 -5.57 -5.49
CA LEU A 127 -14.10 -6.82 -4.76
C LEU A 127 -12.68 -7.37 -4.97
N LEU A 128 -11.95 -6.89 -5.97
CA LEU A 128 -10.53 -7.21 -6.14
C LEU A 128 -9.68 -6.73 -4.95
N ALA A 129 -10.05 -5.61 -4.30
CA ALA A 129 -9.34 -5.12 -3.13
C ALA A 129 -9.42 -6.08 -1.92
N PRO A 130 -10.60 -6.50 -1.44
CA PRO A 130 -10.70 -7.49 -0.37
C PRO A 130 -10.15 -8.85 -0.81
N GLY A 131 -10.30 -9.25 -2.08
CA GLY A 131 -9.68 -10.47 -2.60
C GLY A 131 -8.15 -10.45 -2.46
N ARG A 132 -7.50 -9.32 -2.80
CA ARG A 132 -6.06 -9.13 -2.64
C ARG A 132 -5.64 -9.11 -1.17
N ALA A 133 -6.40 -8.45 -0.31
CA ALA A 133 -6.13 -8.41 1.13
C ALA A 133 -6.21 -9.81 1.76
N LEU A 134 -7.23 -10.60 1.40
CA LEU A 134 -7.38 -11.98 1.84
C LEU A 134 -6.26 -12.87 1.31
N TYR A 135 -5.84 -12.69 0.05
CA TYR A 135 -4.70 -13.41 -0.51
C TYR A 135 -3.40 -13.12 0.26
N LEU A 136 -3.12 -11.85 0.57
CA LEU A 136 -1.96 -11.48 1.38
C LEU A 136 -2.04 -12.06 2.80
N LEU A 137 -3.21 -12.05 3.42
CA LEU A 137 -3.43 -12.67 4.73
C LEU A 137 -3.20 -14.19 4.67
N TRP A 138 -3.68 -14.83 3.60
CA TRP A 138 -3.47 -16.25 3.36
C TRP A 138 -1.99 -16.58 3.21
N VAL A 139 -1.26 -15.89 2.34
CA VAL A 139 0.16 -16.18 2.07
C VAL A 139 1.07 -15.82 3.25
N ASN A 140 0.76 -14.75 4.00
CA ASN A 140 1.64 -14.26 5.05
C ASN A 140 1.33 -14.80 6.45
N ILE A 141 0.08 -15.20 6.72
CA ILE A 141 -0.34 -15.62 8.07
C ILE A 141 -0.84 -17.07 8.06
N LEU A 142 -1.91 -17.36 7.31
CA LEU A 142 -2.59 -18.65 7.40
C LEU A 142 -1.79 -19.80 6.76
N GLY A 143 -1.17 -19.54 5.61
CA GLY A 143 -0.35 -20.52 4.90
C GLY A 143 0.83 -20.99 5.74
N PRO A 144 1.68 -20.06 6.24
CA PRO A 144 2.77 -20.40 7.15
C PRO A 144 2.29 -21.02 8.46
N TRP A 145 1.15 -20.59 9.01
CA TRP A 145 0.62 -21.17 10.25
C TRP A 145 0.11 -22.62 10.06
N LEU A 146 -0.66 -22.88 9.00
CA LEU A 146 -1.17 -24.22 8.68
C LEU A 146 -0.04 -25.19 8.28
N THR A 147 0.99 -24.67 7.61
CA THR A 147 2.18 -25.46 7.26
C THR A 147 3.22 -25.51 8.39
N ALA A 148 3.21 -24.60 9.36
CA ALA A 148 4.07 -24.65 10.55
C ALA A 148 3.77 -25.88 11.42
N ASP A 149 2.48 -26.21 11.59
CA ASP A 149 2.09 -27.46 12.25
C ASP A 149 2.50 -28.70 11.44
N SER A 150 2.65 -28.56 10.11
CA SER A 150 3.15 -29.62 9.22
C SER A 150 4.69 -29.65 9.10
N SER A 151 5.40 -28.60 9.52
CA SER A 151 6.85 -28.43 9.33
C SER A 151 7.66 -28.47 10.62
N ALA A 152 7.06 -28.88 11.74
CA ALA A 152 7.80 -29.43 12.88
C ALA A 152 8.71 -30.63 12.48
N ALA A 153 8.54 -31.19 11.28
CA ALA A 153 9.33 -32.31 10.77
C ALA A 153 10.33 -31.97 9.64
N THR A 154 10.45 -30.73 9.12
CA THR A 154 11.39 -30.49 8.00
C THR A 154 11.98 -29.09 8.01
N GLN A 155 13.20 -29.00 8.57
CA GLN A 155 14.37 -28.19 8.16
C GLN A 155 14.11 -26.71 7.77
N GLU A 156 14.70 -25.72 8.43
CA GLU A 156 16.15 -25.48 8.36
C GLU A 156 16.79 -25.10 9.71
N PRO A 157 17.73 -25.91 10.23
CA PRO A 157 18.59 -25.50 11.31
C PRO A 157 19.71 -24.62 10.75
N ASN A 158 19.61 -23.32 10.99
CA ASN A 158 20.70 -22.59 11.62
C ASN A 158 22.12 -22.77 11.01
N GLU A 159 22.30 -22.43 9.73
CA GLU A 159 23.64 -22.30 9.11
C GLU A 159 24.58 -21.40 9.94
N LYS A 160 24.02 -20.44 10.69
CA LYS A 160 24.78 -19.54 11.59
C LYS A 160 25.30 -20.21 12.86
N LYS A 161 24.65 -21.27 13.39
CA LYS A 161 25.16 -22.03 14.54
C LYS A 161 26.18 -23.09 14.12
N GLN A 162 25.99 -23.75 12.98
CA GLN A 162 26.96 -24.74 12.47
C GLN A 162 28.34 -24.12 12.22
N ARG A 163 28.42 -22.95 11.55
CA ARG A 163 29.70 -22.23 11.35
C ARG A 163 30.41 -21.84 12.65
N ARG A 164 29.66 -21.64 13.74
CA ARG A 164 30.22 -21.27 15.06
C ARG A 164 30.71 -22.51 15.83
N GLN A 165 30.14 -23.68 15.56
CA GLN A 165 30.54 -24.96 16.13
C GLN A 165 31.78 -25.53 15.42
N GLU A 166 31.87 -25.43 14.09
CA GLU A 166 33.04 -25.85 13.31
C GLU A 166 34.29 -25.03 13.68
N ARG A 167 34.16 -23.71 13.86
CA ARG A 167 35.27 -22.85 14.34
C ARG A 167 35.77 -23.19 15.75
N ARG A 168 34.95 -23.87 16.58
CA ARG A 168 35.35 -24.33 17.92
C ARG A 168 36.04 -25.70 17.88
N GLN A 169 35.70 -26.55 16.90
CA GLN A 169 36.32 -27.87 16.74
C GLN A 169 37.69 -27.79 16.06
N MET A 170 37.90 -26.88 15.10
CA MET A 170 39.22 -26.67 14.47
C MET A 170 40.27 -26.02 15.38
N LYS A 171 39.90 -25.54 16.58
CA LYS A 171 40.84 -24.99 17.58
C LYS A 171 41.30 -26.01 18.62
N ARG A 172 40.87 -27.28 18.50
CA ARG A 172 41.22 -28.37 19.41
C ARG A 172 42.12 -29.44 18.77
N PHE A 173 42.64 -29.17 17.58
CA PHE A 173 43.73 -29.92 16.96
C PHE A 173 44.95 -29.02 16.83
#